data_AF-A0A0J7I1W0-F1
#
_entry.id   AF-A0A0J7I1W0-F1
#
_cell.length_a   1.000
_cell.length_b   1.000
_cell.length_c   1.000
_cell.angle_alpha   90.00
_cell.angle_beta   90.00
_cell.angle_gamma   90.00
#
_symmetry.space_group_name_H-M   'P 1'
#
loop_
_entity.id
_entity.type
_entity.pdbx_description
1 polymer ?
#
loop_
_entity_poly.entity_id
_entity_poly.type
_entity_poly.pdbx_seq_one_letter_code
_entity_poly.pdbx_strand_id
1 'polypeptide(L)'
;MKKTSIKDHGNLLKVFMILLNYDAIRRDIIMLWADSVLASEEESEYPFIELSTSNNTLDTIQILNRNSTHADSEITSRAVLGILYHMLQEEKVALKTAFEVATSISYEKQLTDAEQFLLYRFDEYIELGLHETNEKLRLFNTHFVDLLRVYQDFRLENHSNWPIINEKMKMGLEIQLETVRKKYPYY
;
A
#
# COMPACT_ATOMS: atom_id res chain seq x y z
N MET A 1 -8.00 27.26 -16.13
CA MET A 1 -7.17 26.10 -16.50
C MET A 1 -6.65 25.46 -15.22
N LYS A 2 -6.92 24.17 -15.02
CA LYS A 2 -6.42 23.43 -13.87
C LYS A 2 -5.30 22.53 -14.39
N LYS A 3 -4.06 22.97 -14.20
CA LYS A 3 -2.86 22.18 -14.47
C LYS A 3 -2.52 21.47 -13.16
N THR A 4 -2.69 20.15 -13.10
CA THR A 4 -2.32 19.39 -11.91
C THR A 4 -0.85 19.04 -12.03
N SER A 5 -0.06 19.33 -10.99
CA SER A 5 1.33 18.90 -11.01
C SER A 5 1.38 17.42 -10.70
N ILE A 6 2.28 16.66 -11.36
CA ILE A 6 2.47 15.24 -10.99
C ILE A 6 2.83 15.10 -9.51
N LYS A 7 3.49 16.11 -8.95
CA LYS A 7 3.86 16.17 -7.53
C LYS A 7 2.66 16.26 -6.60
N ASP A 8 1.51 16.76 -7.06
CA ASP A 8 0.27 16.76 -6.28
C ASP A 8 -0.23 15.33 -6.01
N HIS A 9 0.25 14.35 -6.80
CA HIS A 9 -0.01 12.93 -6.62
C HIS A 9 1.13 12.20 -5.89
N GLY A 10 2.06 12.91 -5.24
CA GLY A 10 3.28 12.33 -4.64
C GLY A 10 3.04 11.07 -3.80
N ASN A 11 2.00 11.07 -2.96
CA ASN A 11 1.64 9.89 -2.16
C ASN A 11 1.18 8.71 -3.04
N LEU A 12 0.32 8.95 -4.02
CA LEU A 12 -0.13 7.90 -4.94
C LEU A 12 1.03 7.31 -5.74
N LEU A 13 1.95 8.16 -6.21
CA LEU A 13 3.13 7.72 -6.95
C LEU A 13 4.04 6.84 -6.09
N LYS A 14 4.22 7.19 -4.80
CA LYS A 14 4.99 6.37 -3.85
C LYS A 14 4.32 5.01 -3.64
N VAL A 15 2.99 5.00 -3.48
CA VAL A 15 2.21 3.76 -3.34
C VAL A 15 2.34 2.88 -4.57
N PHE A 16 2.19 3.45 -5.77
CA PHE A 16 2.41 2.70 -7.02
C PHE A 16 3.82 2.14 -7.11
N MET A 17 4.83 2.91 -6.70
CA MET A 17 6.23 2.46 -6.70
C MET A 17 6.41 1.24 -5.79
N ILE A 18 5.89 1.29 -4.56
CA ILE A 18 5.98 0.18 -3.60
C ILE A 18 5.27 -1.05 -4.15
N LEU A 19 3.99 -0.91 -4.54
CA LEU A 19 3.20 -2.04 -5.02
C LEU A 19 3.78 -2.66 -6.31
N LEU A 20 4.33 -1.85 -7.21
CA LEU A 20 4.95 -2.35 -8.44
C LEU A 20 6.27 -3.07 -8.15
N ASN A 21 7.05 -2.62 -7.17
CA ASN A 21 8.35 -3.23 -6.82
C ASN A 21 8.21 -4.66 -6.24
N TYR A 22 7.04 -4.98 -5.67
CA TYR A 22 6.71 -6.31 -5.16
C TYR A 22 5.80 -7.11 -6.09
N ASP A 23 5.60 -6.65 -7.33
CA ASP A 23 4.66 -7.26 -8.29
C ASP A 23 3.22 -7.38 -7.76
N ALA A 24 2.84 -6.57 -6.77
CA ALA A 24 1.49 -6.53 -6.21
C ALA A 24 0.51 -5.88 -7.20
N ILE A 25 0.98 -4.90 -7.97
CA ILE A 25 0.25 -4.33 -9.11
C ILE A 25 1.06 -4.50 -10.40
N ARG A 26 0.34 -4.50 -11.52
CA ARG A 26 0.93 -4.45 -12.84
C ARG A 26 1.09 -3.01 -13.31
N ARG A 27 2.07 -2.79 -14.18
CA ARG A 27 2.37 -1.48 -14.78
C ARG A 27 1.20 -0.88 -15.56
N ASP A 28 0.37 -1.72 -16.20
CA ASP A 28 -0.81 -1.28 -16.96
C ASP A 28 -1.80 -0.48 -16.10
N ILE A 29 -1.93 -0.79 -14.80
CA ILE A 29 -2.74 0.00 -13.86
C ILE A 29 -2.22 1.45 -13.75
N ILE A 30 -0.89 1.62 -13.70
CA ILE A 30 -0.25 2.94 -13.59
C ILE A 30 -0.38 3.71 -14.91
N MET A 31 -0.22 3.02 -16.04
CA MET A 31 -0.41 3.61 -17.37
C MET A 31 -1.85 4.10 -17.55
N LEU A 32 -2.84 3.26 -17.24
CA LEU A 32 -4.26 3.62 -17.32
C LEU A 32 -4.60 4.82 -16.43
N TRP A 33 -4.01 4.87 -15.23
CA TRP A 33 -4.15 6.04 -14.37
C TRP A 33 -3.55 7.29 -15.03
N ALA A 34 -2.32 7.22 -15.55
CA ALA A 34 -1.68 8.35 -16.23
C ALA A 34 -2.49 8.81 -17.46
N ASP A 35 -2.98 7.88 -18.27
CA ASP A 35 -3.85 8.16 -19.42
C ASP A 35 -5.14 8.86 -19.00
N SER A 36 -5.73 8.46 -17.88
CA SER A 36 -6.93 9.11 -17.35
C SER A 36 -6.69 10.57 -16.95
N VAL A 37 -5.51 10.87 -16.40
CA VAL A 37 -5.10 12.25 -16.08
C VAL A 37 -4.91 13.05 -17.37
N LEU A 38 -4.12 12.52 -18.31
CA LEU A 38 -3.88 13.13 -19.62
C LEU A 38 -5.17 13.43 -20.39
N ALA A 39 -6.16 12.54 -20.34
CA ALA A 39 -7.44 12.73 -21.00
C ALA A 39 -8.34 13.78 -20.34
N SER A 40 -8.09 14.08 -19.05
CA SER A 40 -8.90 15.02 -18.27
C SER A 40 -8.37 16.46 -18.28
N GLU A 41 -7.12 16.65 -18.72
CA GLU A 41 -6.42 17.93 -18.68
C GLU A 41 -6.17 18.50 -20.08
N GLU A 42 -6.28 19.82 -20.23
CA GLU A 42 -5.91 20.52 -21.47
C GLU A 42 -4.39 20.60 -21.67
N GLU A 43 -3.62 20.64 -20.57
CA GLU A 43 -2.17 20.67 -20.57
C GLU A 43 -1.63 19.86 -19.38
N SER A 44 -1.01 18.73 -19.66
CA SER A 44 -0.40 17.87 -18.64
C SER A 44 1.12 18.00 -18.60
N GLU A 45 1.69 17.78 -17.42
CA GLU A 45 3.14 17.75 -17.26
C GLU A 45 3.76 16.52 -17.97
N TYR A 46 4.95 16.72 -18.54
CA TYR A 46 5.72 15.69 -19.26
C TYR A 46 5.84 14.34 -18.50
N PRO A 47 6.00 14.30 -17.16
CA PRO A 47 6.05 13.03 -16.44
C PRO A 47 4.81 12.13 -16.57
N PHE A 48 3.63 12.68 -16.82
CA PHE A 48 2.44 11.86 -17.09
C PHE A 48 2.54 11.15 -18.45
N ILE A 49 3.10 11.83 -19.46
CA ILE A 49 3.38 11.24 -20.78
C ILE A 49 4.43 10.13 -20.63
N GLU A 50 5.47 10.35 -19.84
CA GLU A 50 6.49 9.33 -19.58
C GLU A 50 5.91 8.08 -18.90
N LEU A 51 4.99 8.25 -17.93
CA LEU A 51 4.32 7.11 -17.29
C LEU A 51 3.40 6.35 -18.26
N SER A 52 2.62 7.07 -19.07
CA SER A 52 1.73 6.50 -20.10
C SER A 52 2.50 5.71 -21.16
N THR A 53 3.71 6.17 -21.52
CA THR A 53 4.49 5.61 -22.64
C THR A 53 5.68 4.75 -22.21
N SER A 54 5.94 4.63 -20.90
CA SER A 54 6.99 3.76 -20.36
C SER A 54 6.84 2.35 -20.91
N ASN A 55 7.95 1.66 -21.19
CA ASN A 55 7.99 0.33 -21.82
C ASN A 55 8.50 -0.78 -20.90
N ASN A 56 9.00 -0.46 -19.71
CA ASN A 56 9.46 -1.46 -18.76
C ASN A 56 9.21 -1.04 -17.30
N THR A 57 9.27 -2.01 -16.39
CA THR A 57 9.01 -1.82 -14.96
C THR A 57 10.03 -0.91 -14.30
N LEU A 58 11.32 -1.06 -14.65
CA LEU A 58 12.41 -0.29 -14.02
C LEU A 58 12.29 1.22 -14.29
N ASP A 59 12.06 1.60 -15.55
CA ASP A 59 11.86 2.99 -15.95
C ASP A 59 10.63 3.56 -15.27
N THR A 60 9.54 2.78 -15.18
CA THR A 60 8.32 3.17 -14.46
C THR A 60 8.64 3.48 -12.99
N ILE A 61 9.36 2.58 -12.30
CA ILE A 61 9.78 2.78 -10.90
C ILE A 61 10.63 4.05 -10.76
N GLN A 62 11.57 4.30 -11.68
CA GLN A 62 12.40 5.51 -11.65
C GLN A 62 11.58 6.79 -11.81
N ILE A 63 10.61 6.80 -12.73
CA ILE A 63 9.71 7.93 -12.95
C ILE A 63 8.83 8.17 -11.72
N LEU A 64 8.29 7.11 -11.11
CA LEU A 64 7.50 7.23 -9.88
C LEU A 64 8.35 7.79 -8.74
N ASN A 65 9.52 7.20 -8.50
CA ASN A 65 10.40 7.55 -7.38
C ASN A 65 10.87 9.01 -7.42
N ARG A 66 11.28 9.52 -8.59
CA ARG A 66 11.75 10.91 -8.72
C ARG A 66 10.64 11.94 -8.48
N ASN A 67 9.39 11.57 -8.75
CA ASN A 67 8.22 12.44 -8.56
C ASN A 67 7.54 12.27 -7.20
N SER A 68 7.92 11.25 -6.42
CA SER A 68 7.38 10.97 -5.08
C SER A 68 8.34 11.32 -3.93
N THR A 69 9.35 12.16 -4.18
CA THR A 69 10.42 12.48 -3.21
C THR A 69 9.93 13.17 -1.92
N HIS A 70 8.77 13.82 -1.99
CA HIS A 70 8.16 14.55 -0.86
C HIS A 70 6.89 13.86 -0.36
N ALA A 71 6.67 12.60 -0.73
CA ALA A 71 5.53 11.85 -0.26
C ALA A 71 5.59 11.66 1.26
N ASP A 72 4.43 11.74 1.91
CA ASP A 72 4.29 11.49 3.34
C ASP A 72 4.40 9.98 3.59
N SER A 73 5.47 9.58 4.27
CA SER A 73 5.79 8.17 4.53
C SER A 73 4.73 7.46 5.36
N GLU A 74 4.10 8.16 6.31
CA GLU A 74 3.07 7.59 7.18
C GLU A 74 1.80 7.33 6.37
N ILE A 75 1.35 8.33 5.60
CA ILE A 75 0.16 8.20 4.75
C ILE A 75 0.36 7.12 3.70
N THR A 76 1.53 7.09 3.04
CA THR A 76 1.82 6.13 1.97
C THR A 76 1.90 4.71 2.49
N SER A 77 2.56 4.46 3.62
CA SER A 77 2.60 3.15 4.27
C SER A 77 1.19 2.64 4.59
N ARG A 78 0.36 3.48 5.23
CA ARG A 78 -1.03 3.11 5.58
C ARG A 78 -1.90 2.89 4.36
N ALA A 79 -1.71 3.70 3.32
CA ALA A 79 -2.41 3.54 2.06
C ALA A 79 -2.07 2.20 1.38
N VAL A 80 -0.79 1.79 1.37
CA VAL A 80 -0.38 0.47 0.86
C VAL A 80 -1.12 -0.64 1.63
N LEU A 81 -1.14 -0.59 2.97
CA LEU A 81 -1.81 -1.61 3.79
C LEU A 81 -3.31 -1.69 3.50
N GLY A 82 -3.99 -0.55 3.34
CA GLY A 82 -5.41 -0.51 2.98
C GLY A 82 -5.68 -1.02 1.56
N ILE A 83 -4.81 -0.72 0.60
CA ILE A 83 -4.93 -1.25 -0.77
C ILE A 83 -4.74 -2.76 -0.78
N LEU A 84 -3.73 -3.28 -0.07
CA LEU A 84 -3.52 -4.73 0.07
C LEU A 84 -4.74 -5.42 0.69
N TYR A 85 -5.40 -4.81 1.68
CA TYR A 85 -6.66 -5.34 2.23
C TYR A 85 -7.69 -5.57 1.12
N HIS A 86 -7.98 -4.56 0.29
CA HIS A 86 -8.96 -4.71 -0.80
C HIS A 86 -8.51 -5.70 -1.85
N MET A 87 -7.23 -5.68 -2.24
CA MET A 87 -6.69 -6.61 -3.23
C MET A 87 -6.76 -8.06 -2.77
N LEU A 88 -6.60 -8.33 -1.46
CA LEU A 88 -6.78 -9.66 -0.90
C LEU A 88 -8.25 -10.08 -0.90
N GLN A 89 -9.18 -9.17 -0.56
CA GLN A 89 -10.62 -9.46 -0.64
C GLN A 89 -11.09 -9.75 -2.08
N GLU A 90 -10.46 -9.11 -3.06
CA GLU A 90 -10.75 -9.25 -4.49
C GLU A 90 -9.92 -10.34 -5.18
N GLU A 91 -9.10 -11.09 -4.44
CA GLU A 91 -8.19 -12.12 -4.96
C GLU A 91 -7.23 -11.61 -6.07
N LYS A 92 -6.91 -10.31 -6.04
CA LYS A 92 -6.02 -9.63 -7.00
C LYS A 92 -4.54 -9.70 -6.64
N VAL A 93 -4.22 -10.10 -5.40
CA VAL A 93 -2.85 -10.27 -4.93
C VAL A 93 -2.73 -11.57 -4.14
N ALA A 94 -1.60 -12.27 -4.30
CA ALA A 94 -1.31 -13.42 -3.47
C ALA A 94 -1.03 -12.98 -2.03
N LEU A 95 -1.48 -13.78 -1.06
CA LEU A 95 -1.25 -13.51 0.35
C LEU A 95 0.25 -13.37 0.69
N LYS A 96 1.10 -14.20 0.06
CA LYS A 96 2.56 -14.12 0.20
C LYS A 96 3.10 -12.73 -0.16
N THR A 97 2.69 -12.20 -1.30
CA THR A 97 3.10 -10.87 -1.75
C THR A 97 2.61 -9.78 -0.81
N ALA A 98 1.37 -9.88 -0.33
CA ALA A 98 0.85 -8.92 0.65
C ALA A 98 1.64 -8.94 1.97
N PHE A 99 2.07 -10.11 2.42
CA PHE A 99 2.94 -10.26 3.59
C PHE A 99 4.32 -9.63 3.36
N GLU A 100 4.98 -9.92 2.23
CA GLU A 100 6.29 -9.35 1.89
C GLU A 100 6.26 -7.81 1.90
N VAL A 101 5.23 -7.21 1.31
CA VAL A 101 5.04 -5.75 1.30
C VAL A 101 4.78 -5.20 2.71
N ALA A 102 3.90 -5.84 3.49
CA ALA A 102 3.59 -5.41 4.85
C ALA A 102 4.81 -5.50 5.77
N THR A 103 5.61 -6.56 5.63
CA THR A 103 6.86 -6.72 6.37
C THR A 103 7.91 -5.71 5.95
N SER A 104 8.03 -5.39 4.66
CA SER A 104 8.96 -4.33 4.24
C SER A 104 8.63 -2.97 4.86
N ILE A 105 7.34 -2.63 4.93
CA ILE A 105 6.85 -1.42 5.60
C ILE A 105 7.25 -1.40 7.08
N SER A 106 7.19 -2.55 7.77
CA SER A 106 7.58 -2.66 9.18
C SER A 106 9.05 -2.26 9.43
N TYR A 107 9.93 -2.48 8.46
CA TYR A 107 11.36 -2.15 8.56
C TYR A 107 11.69 -0.68 8.28
N GLU A 108 10.84 0.04 7.55
CA GLU A 108 11.11 1.42 7.13
C GLU A 108 10.88 2.47 8.23
N LYS A 109 10.34 2.07 9.39
CA LYS A 109 10.04 2.93 10.54
C LYS A 109 9.14 4.15 10.24
N GLN A 110 8.19 3.96 9.33
CA GLN A 110 7.30 5.03 8.86
C GLN A 110 5.97 5.11 9.62
N LEU A 111 5.70 4.14 10.49
CA LEU A 111 4.47 3.99 11.26
C LEU A 111 4.73 4.09 12.76
N THR A 112 3.69 4.11 13.58
CA THR A 112 3.85 4.05 15.05
C THR A 112 4.45 2.72 15.49
N ASP A 113 5.04 2.69 16.70
CA ASP A 113 5.65 1.47 17.25
C ASP A 113 4.66 0.30 17.34
N ALA A 114 3.39 0.58 17.66
CA ALA A 114 2.35 -0.44 17.72
C ALA A 114 2.04 -1.04 16.34
N GLU A 115 1.97 -0.20 15.31
CA GLU A 115 1.78 -0.66 13.93
C GLU A 115 2.98 -1.48 13.46
N GLN A 116 4.20 -0.98 13.68
CA GLN A 116 5.43 -1.69 13.31
C GLN A 116 5.50 -3.06 13.99
N PHE A 117 5.23 -3.10 15.30
CA PHE A 117 5.24 -4.35 16.05
C PHE A 117 4.25 -5.37 15.50
N LEU A 118 3.03 -4.94 15.13
CA LEU A 118 2.01 -5.84 14.60
C LEU A 118 2.33 -6.31 13.18
N LEU A 119 3.04 -5.52 12.37
CA LEU A 119 3.48 -5.87 11.01
C LEU A 119 4.78 -6.68 10.97
N TYR A 120 5.48 -6.78 12.08
CA TYR A 120 6.78 -7.43 12.17
C TYR A 120 6.66 -8.97 12.05
N ARG A 121 7.53 -9.58 11.24
CA ARG A 121 7.73 -11.05 11.08
C ARG A 121 6.56 -11.85 10.51
N PHE A 122 5.74 -11.24 9.65
CA PHE A 122 4.73 -12.00 8.91
C PHE A 122 5.32 -12.94 7.87
N ASP A 123 6.37 -12.51 7.18
CA ASP A 123 7.13 -13.26 6.19
C ASP A 123 7.81 -14.52 6.77
N GLU A 124 8.44 -14.39 7.94
CA GLU A 124 9.07 -15.51 8.64
C GLU A 124 8.06 -16.60 8.99
N TYR A 125 6.79 -16.23 9.22
CA TYR A 125 5.73 -17.20 9.49
C TYR A 125 5.32 -18.02 8.27
N ILE A 126 5.48 -17.48 7.05
CA ILE A 126 5.23 -18.25 5.83
C ILE A 126 6.31 -19.32 5.65
N GLU A 127 7.58 -18.95 5.91
CA GLU A 127 8.71 -19.88 5.79
C GLU A 127 8.65 -20.98 6.86
N LEU A 128 8.26 -20.64 8.08
CA LEU A 128 8.09 -21.60 9.19
C LEU A 128 6.79 -22.42 9.08
N GLY A 129 5.75 -21.86 8.46
CA GLY A 129 4.41 -22.44 8.30
C GLY A 129 4.32 -23.60 7.30
N LEU A 130 5.39 -23.88 6.54
CA LEU A 130 5.50 -25.07 5.66
C LEU A 130 5.40 -26.40 6.43
N HIS A 131 5.49 -26.37 7.77
CA HIS A 131 5.38 -27.53 8.65
C HIS A 131 4.20 -27.48 9.64
N GLU A 132 3.37 -26.43 9.62
CA GLU A 132 2.24 -26.29 10.55
C GLU A 132 0.91 -26.83 10.00
N THR A 133 -0.05 -27.12 10.89
CA THR A 133 -1.37 -27.62 10.53
C THR A 133 -2.19 -26.55 9.78
N ASN A 134 -3.01 -26.97 8.82
CA ASN A 134 -3.87 -26.08 8.01
C ASN A 134 -4.71 -25.07 8.83
N GLU A 135 -5.08 -25.42 10.07
CA GLU A 135 -5.88 -24.54 10.93
C GLU A 135 -5.11 -23.35 11.50
N LYS A 136 -3.83 -23.55 11.89
CA LYS A 136 -2.98 -22.47 12.39
C LYS A 136 -2.68 -21.45 11.30
N LEU A 137 -2.34 -21.95 10.10
CA LEU A 137 -2.12 -21.12 8.92
C LEU A 137 -3.39 -20.31 8.59
N ARG A 138 -4.57 -20.92 8.66
CA ARG A 138 -5.86 -20.23 8.45
C ARG A 138 -6.10 -19.11 9.48
N LEU A 139 -5.86 -19.38 10.76
CA LEU A 139 -6.00 -18.39 11.83
C LEU A 139 -5.02 -17.22 11.63
N PHE A 140 -3.76 -17.53 11.33
CA PHE A 140 -2.73 -16.53 11.05
C PHE A 140 -3.12 -15.61 9.88
N ASN A 141 -3.59 -16.19 8.78
CA ASN A 141 -4.08 -15.43 7.62
C ASN A 141 -5.27 -14.54 8.01
N THR A 142 -6.16 -15.04 8.87
CA THR A 142 -7.32 -14.27 9.37
C THR A 142 -6.85 -13.09 10.21
N HIS A 143 -5.84 -13.26 11.07
CA HIS A 143 -5.29 -12.18 11.89
C HIS A 143 -4.60 -11.11 11.05
N PHE A 144 -3.90 -11.49 9.98
CA PHE A 144 -3.33 -10.53 9.06
C PHE A 144 -4.39 -9.70 8.36
N VAL A 145 -5.44 -10.33 7.85
CA VAL A 145 -6.55 -9.62 7.20
C VAL A 145 -7.27 -8.71 8.21
N ASP A 146 -7.48 -9.17 9.45
CA ASP A 146 -8.02 -8.35 10.54
C ASP A 146 -7.15 -7.13 10.85
N LEU A 147 -5.82 -7.27 10.79
CA LEU A 147 -4.89 -6.15 10.93
C LEU A 147 -5.03 -5.17 9.76
N LEU A 148 -4.95 -5.66 8.51
CA LEU A 148 -5.04 -4.79 7.33
C LEU A 148 -6.38 -4.06 7.24
N ARG A 149 -7.45 -4.65 7.79
CA ARG A 149 -8.79 -4.03 7.87
C ARG A 149 -8.80 -2.70 8.62
N VAL A 150 -7.86 -2.45 9.53
CA VAL A 150 -7.69 -1.14 10.20
C VAL A 150 -7.53 -0.02 9.17
N TYR A 151 -6.92 -0.33 8.03
CA TYR A 151 -6.62 0.61 6.95
C TYR A 151 -7.64 0.56 5.80
N GLN A 152 -8.78 -0.11 5.95
CA GLN A 152 -9.76 -0.34 4.87
C GLN A 152 -10.31 0.92 4.18
N ASP A 153 -10.20 2.09 4.81
CA ASP A 153 -10.70 3.35 4.22
C ASP A 153 -9.77 3.88 3.12
N PHE A 154 -8.51 3.43 3.07
CA PHE A 154 -7.59 3.77 1.99
C PHE A 154 -7.88 2.92 0.74
N ARG A 155 -8.15 3.60 -0.37
CA ARG A 155 -8.37 3.00 -1.70
C ARG A 155 -7.62 3.79 -2.77
N LEU A 156 -7.31 3.17 -3.91
CA LEU A 156 -6.66 3.87 -5.02
C LEU A 156 -7.55 5.01 -5.58
N GLU A 157 -8.86 4.80 -5.62
CA GLU A 157 -9.83 5.74 -6.17
C GLU A 157 -10.01 6.98 -5.30
N ASN A 158 -9.64 6.91 -4.02
CA ASN A 158 -9.81 8.01 -3.07
C ASN A 158 -8.49 8.66 -2.62
N HIS A 159 -7.42 8.51 -3.41
CA HIS A 159 -6.08 9.00 -3.07
C HIS A 159 -5.99 10.48 -2.71
N SER A 160 -6.83 11.33 -3.31
CA SER A 160 -6.91 12.76 -2.96
C SER A 160 -7.36 13.00 -1.52
N ASN A 161 -8.04 12.04 -0.89
CA ASN A 161 -8.60 12.13 0.46
C ASN A 161 -7.73 11.43 1.51
N TRP A 162 -6.63 10.78 1.13
CA TRP A 162 -5.78 10.03 2.07
C TRP A 162 -5.29 10.85 3.27
N PRO A 163 -4.90 12.14 3.14
CA PRO A 163 -4.55 12.93 4.32
C PRO A 163 -5.70 13.05 5.33
N ILE A 164 -6.93 13.25 4.84
CA ILE A 164 -8.11 13.36 5.69
C ILE A 164 -8.45 12.01 6.33
N ILE A 165 -8.34 10.92 5.57
CA ILE A 165 -8.55 9.56 6.06
C ILE A 165 -7.53 9.25 7.17
N ASN A 166 -6.26 9.59 6.96
CA ASN A 166 -5.20 9.37 7.93
C ASN A 166 -5.48 10.07 9.26
N GLU A 167 -5.85 11.35 9.23
CA GLU A 167 -6.16 12.11 10.44
C GLU A 167 -7.40 11.57 11.17
N LYS A 168 -8.43 11.12 10.44
CA LYS A 168 -9.58 10.46 11.05
C LYS A 168 -9.20 9.13 11.69
N MET A 169 -8.38 8.33 11.02
CA MET A 169 -7.94 7.04 11.50
C MET A 169 -7.13 7.17 12.81
N LYS A 170 -6.24 8.17 12.89
CA LYS A 170 -5.45 8.46 14.11
C LYS A 170 -6.28 8.58 15.38
N MET A 171 -7.50 9.13 15.30
CA MET A 171 -8.37 9.35 16.47
C MET A 171 -8.81 8.06 17.18
N GLY A 172 -8.76 6.91 16.51
CA GLY A 172 -9.14 5.60 17.07
C GLY A 172 -8.12 4.49 16.87
N LEU A 173 -6.96 4.81 16.29
CA LEU A 173 -5.98 3.83 15.84
C LEU A 173 -5.51 2.92 16.98
N GLU A 174 -5.10 3.48 18.12
CA GLU A 174 -4.59 2.69 19.25
C GLU A 174 -5.61 1.67 19.76
N ILE A 175 -6.89 2.05 19.82
CA ILE A 175 -7.97 1.17 20.27
C ILE A 175 -8.18 0.02 19.27
N GLN A 176 -8.11 0.32 17.97
CA GLN A 176 -8.23 -0.67 16.91
C GLN A 176 -7.05 -1.65 16.93
N LEU A 177 -5.82 -1.13 17.04
CA LEU A 177 -4.60 -1.96 17.11
C LEU A 177 -4.58 -2.84 18.36
N GLU A 178 -5.00 -2.33 19.52
CA GLU A 178 -5.09 -3.13 20.75
C GLU A 178 -6.15 -4.24 20.63
N THR A 179 -7.24 -3.99 19.90
CA THR A 179 -8.25 -5.02 19.60
C THR A 179 -7.68 -6.14 18.72
N VAL A 180 -6.87 -5.78 17.72
CA VAL A 180 -6.15 -6.75 16.87
C VAL A 180 -5.12 -7.52 17.69
N ARG A 181 -4.33 -6.81 18.52
CA ARG A 181 -3.29 -7.38 19.37
C ARG A 181 -3.81 -8.43 20.35
N LYS A 182 -4.99 -8.23 20.95
CA LYS A 182 -5.62 -9.21 21.85
C LYS A 182 -6.01 -10.52 21.18
N LYS A 183 -6.20 -10.50 19.87
CA LYS A 183 -6.48 -11.71 19.07
C LYS A 183 -5.19 -12.38 18.58
N TYR A 184 -4.05 -11.72 18.72
CA TYR A 184 -2.78 -12.16 18.16
C TYR A 184 -2.20 -13.31 18.99
N PRO A 185 -1.83 -14.45 18.37
CA PRO A 185 -1.43 -15.66 19.11
C PRO A 185 -0.04 -15.62 19.76
N TYR A 186 0.67 -14.49 19.72
CA TYR A 186 2.03 -14.34 20.28
C TYR A 186 2.08 -13.51 21.57
N TYR A 187 0.94 -13.40 22.27
CA TYR A 187 0.85 -12.91 23.65
C TYR A 187 0.29 -13.97 24.59
#